data_AF-A0A9P6HCT3-F1
#
_entry.id   AF-A0A9P6HCT3-F1
#
_cell.length_a   1.000
_cell.length_b   1.000
_cell.length_c   1.000
_cell.angle_alpha   90.00
_cell.angle_beta   90.00
_cell.angle_gamma   90.00
#
_symmetry.space_group_name_H-M   'P 1'
#
loop_
_entity.id
_entity.type
_entity.pdbx_description
1 polymer ?
#
loop_
_entity_poly.entity_id
_entity_poly.type
_entity_poly.pdbx_seq_one_letter_code
_entity_poly.pdbx_strand_id
1 'polypeptide(L)'
;MISSTELLESLEQYNTTFETLLGLIPAKYYVPRDEENVSGSKYHKHVKVSKEVTKNARRAKLDPDTHKPKPQEEDADGETMDVDRADTEITPMSSVQGIQALRSKLHARMDQLRRNRVGSQPETKDELLEERRKQRGLMRDRRRKETKEKIRLEKEAKEKKDGKGDKKGTQHKVSAPPKNQLLVPEPVTAVTNVSFSAVAGPSSSKKSKNLATASNPSLALGQLAAHKEKLAALPDEKRKAAEEHEKWEKAEARMEGVKVKDDEARLKKAAKKKEKEKQKSQKRWHERKEQTAASLAARQKKRTDNIAMKAERRKGKSRPGFEGKSFGGKGKSKPKNK
;
A
#
# COMPACT_ATOMS: atom_id res chain seq x y z
N MET A 1 33.21 66.40 -17.89
CA MET A 1 33.67 65.23 -17.11
C MET A 1 32.43 64.64 -16.46
N ILE A 2 32.06 63.40 -16.77
CA ILE A 2 30.91 62.74 -16.13
C ILE A 2 31.28 62.54 -14.65
N SER A 3 30.41 62.95 -13.73
CA SER A 3 30.66 62.79 -12.29
C SER A 3 30.64 61.30 -11.93
N SER A 4 31.51 60.85 -11.03
CA SER A 4 31.55 59.46 -10.57
C SER A 4 30.20 58.99 -9.99
N THR A 5 29.40 59.92 -9.44
CA THR A 5 28.07 59.63 -8.91
C THR A 5 27.05 59.36 -10.03
N GLU A 6 27.10 60.13 -11.12
CA GLU A 6 26.24 59.94 -12.29
C GLU A 6 26.56 58.61 -13.00
N LEU A 7 27.84 58.22 -13.03
CA LEU A 7 28.25 56.92 -13.57
C LEU A 7 27.73 55.75 -12.73
N LEU A 8 27.76 55.86 -11.40
CA LEU A 8 27.22 54.82 -10.51
C LEU A 8 25.71 54.68 -10.65
N GLU A 9 24.98 55.80 -10.69
CA GLU A 9 23.53 55.79 -10.88
C GLU A 9 23.14 55.21 -12.24
N SER A 10 23.88 55.56 -13.30
CA SER A 10 23.71 54.97 -14.62
C SER A 10 23.96 53.46 -14.61
N LEU A 11 25.02 53.00 -13.93
CA LEU A 11 25.31 51.56 -13.79
C LEU A 11 24.23 50.81 -13.00
N GLU A 12 23.65 51.41 -11.95
CA GLU A 12 22.54 50.83 -11.21
C GLU A 12 21.27 50.73 -12.06
N GLN A 13 20.98 51.75 -12.88
CA GLN A 13 19.89 51.72 -13.86
C GLN A 13 20.10 50.63 -14.94
N TYR A 14 21.32 50.48 -15.45
CA TYR A 14 21.64 49.38 -16.37
C TYR A 14 21.54 48.00 -15.71
N ASN A 15 21.93 47.87 -14.45
CA ASN A 15 21.83 46.61 -13.73
C ASN A 15 20.37 46.22 -13.45
N THR A 16 19.53 47.19 -13.07
CA THR A 16 18.10 46.94 -12.86
C THR A 16 17.38 46.58 -14.16
N THR A 17 17.67 47.27 -15.27
CA THR A 17 17.12 46.92 -16.60
C THR A 17 17.61 45.56 -17.11
N PHE A 18 18.84 45.19 -16.79
CA PHE A 18 19.36 43.85 -17.10
C PHE A 18 18.67 42.76 -16.26
N GLU A 19 18.48 42.98 -14.96
CA GLU A 19 17.79 42.04 -14.07
C GLU A 19 16.31 41.85 -14.46
N THR A 20 15.62 42.92 -14.88
CA THR A 20 14.24 42.80 -15.39
C THR A 20 14.21 41.97 -16.66
N LEU A 21 15.14 42.19 -17.60
CA LEU A 21 15.25 41.42 -18.84
C LEU A 21 15.56 39.93 -18.58
N LEU A 22 16.42 39.63 -17.60
CA LEU A 22 16.66 38.25 -17.17
C LEU A 22 15.41 37.60 -16.55
N GLY A 23 14.59 38.38 -15.84
CA GLY A 23 13.32 37.92 -15.25
C GLY A 23 12.23 37.60 -16.28
N LEU A 24 12.31 38.16 -17.49
CA LEU A 24 11.39 37.86 -18.60
C LEU A 24 11.69 36.50 -19.24
N ILE A 25 12.90 35.97 -19.08
CA ILE A 25 13.26 34.68 -19.64
C ILE A 25 12.70 33.57 -18.72
N PRO A 26 11.85 32.67 -19.23
CA PRO A 26 11.27 31.63 -18.41
C PRO A 26 12.33 30.74 -17.75
N ALA A 27 12.11 30.41 -16.47
CA ALA A 27 13.02 29.56 -15.67
C ALA A 27 13.34 28.19 -16.32
N LYS A 28 12.47 27.72 -17.23
CA LYS A 28 12.63 26.49 -18.01
C LYS A 28 13.97 26.42 -18.76
N TYR A 29 14.54 27.56 -19.14
CA TYR A 29 15.79 27.61 -19.91
C TYR A 29 17.05 27.64 -19.03
N TYR A 30 16.93 27.96 -17.74
CA TYR A 30 18.06 28.04 -16.81
C TYR A 30 18.12 26.86 -15.82
N VAL A 31 16.99 26.25 -15.51
CA VAL A 31 16.91 25.09 -14.63
C VAL A 31 16.70 23.85 -15.49
N PRO A 32 17.67 22.91 -15.56
CA PRO A 32 17.46 21.62 -16.20
C PRO A 32 16.20 20.98 -15.65
N ARG A 33 15.27 20.59 -16.53
CA ARG A 33 14.00 20.00 -16.12
C ARG A 33 14.32 18.73 -15.32
N ASP A 34 13.81 18.61 -14.09
CA ASP A 34 14.02 17.42 -13.27
C ASP A 34 13.58 16.12 -13.98
N GLU A 35 12.72 16.21 -15.00
CA GLU A 35 12.32 15.07 -15.83
C GLU A 35 13.46 14.48 -16.67
N GLU A 36 14.46 15.28 -17.06
CA GLU A 36 15.65 14.77 -17.75
C GLU A 36 16.59 14.03 -16.78
N ASN A 37 16.58 14.39 -15.50
CA ASN A 37 17.25 13.62 -14.43
C ASN A 37 16.45 12.38 -13.98
N VAL A 38 15.17 12.26 -14.34
CA VAL A 38 14.37 11.03 -14.14
C VAL A 38 14.55 10.04 -15.29
N SER A 39 14.98 10.50 -16.46
CA SER A 39 15.64 9.63 -17.45
C SER A 39 17.03 9.30 -16.92
N GLY A 40 17.07 8.39 -15.96
CA GLY A 40 18.30 7.95 -15.33
C GLY A 40 19.31 7.60 -16.40
N SER A 41 20.39 8.39 -16.48
CA SER A 41 21.59 7.96 -17.18
C SER A 41 21.83 6.51 -16.78
N LYS A 42 22.13 5.65 -17.76
CA LYS A 42 22.16 4.18 -17.68
C LYS A 42 22.87 3.58 -16.43
N TYR A 43 23.63 4.41 -15.73
CA TYR A 43 24.46 4.15 -14.56
C TYR A 43 23.84 4.55 -13.19
N HIS A 44 22.71 5.26 -13.11
CA HIS A 44 22.12 5.74 -11.84
C HIS A 44 20.92 4.91 -11.34
N LYS A 45 21.08 3.60 -11.20
CA LYS A 45 20.00 2.70 -10.73
C LYS A 45 19.76 2.71 -9.21
N HIS A 46 20.47 3.54 -8.45
CA HIS A 46 20.46 3.51 -6.98
C HIS A 46 20.35 4.89 -6.31
N VAL A 47 19.66 5.85 -6.92
CA VAL A 47 19.35 7.10 -6.21
C VAL A 47 18.14 6.86 -5.30
N LYS A 48 18.35 7.02 -3.98
CA LYS A 48 17.30 6.88 -2.97
C LYS A 48 16.30 8.01 -3.15
N VAL A 49 15.16 7.73 -3.80
CA VAL A 49 14.02 8.65 -3.83
C VAL A 49 13.64 8.97 -2.38
N SER A 50 13.61 10.26 -2.04
CA SER A 50 13.33 10.71 -0.68
C SER A 50 11.93 10.25 -0.26
N LYS A 51 11.79 9.81 1.00
CA LYS A 51 10.53 9.25 1.52
C LYS A 51 9.36 10.24 1.40
N GLU A 52 9.64 11.54 1.40
CA GLU A 52 8.64 12.61 1.25
C GLU A 52 8.03 12.64 -0.15
N VAL A 53 8.82 12.51 -1.20
CA VAL A 53 8.35 12.45 -2.59
C VAL A 53 7.43 11.24 -2.79
N THR A 54 7.81 10.08 -2.24
CA THR A 54 6.96 8.87 -2.32
C THR A 54 5.67 8.99 -1.49
N LYS A 55 5.68 9.74 -0.39
CA LYS A 55 4.51 9.94 0.48
C LYS A 55 3.53 10.94 -0.15
N ASN A 56 4.03 12.00 -0.77
CA ASN A 56 3.20 12.98 -1.48
C ASN A 56 2.58 12.36 -2.74
N ALA A 57 3.33 11.55 -3.50
CA ALA A 57 2.78 10.82 -4.65
C ALA A 57 1.70 9.80 -4.26
N ARG A 58 1.82 9.18 -3.08
CA ARG A 58 0.78 8.30 -2.53
C ARG A 58 -0.43 9.09 -2.06
N ARG A 59 -0.23 10.24 -1.41
CA ARG A 59 -1.31 11.12 -0.95
C ARG A 59 -2.13 11.66 -2.12
N ALA A 60 -1.47 12.10 -3.19
CA ALA A 60 -2.14 12.52 -4.43
C ALA A 60 -2.88 11.38 -5.15
N LYS A 61 -2.43 10.12 -4.99
CA LYS A 61 -3.15 8.94 -5.50
C LYS A 61 -4.38 8.56 -4.67
N LEU A 62 -4.51 9.10 -3.46
CA LEU A 62 -5.53 8.75 -2.46
C LEU A 62 -6.55 9.87 -2.25
N ASP A 63 -6.44 11.00 -2.94
CA ASP A 63 -7.44 12.07 -2.91
C ASP A 63 -8.60 11.74 -3.88
N PRO A 64 -9.84 11.59 -3.38
CA PRO A 64 -11.00 11.23 -4.18
C PRO A 64 -11.48 12.37 -5.10
N ASP A 65 -11.12 13.61 -4.83
CA ASP A 65 -11.52 14.80 -5.62
C ASP A 65 -10.67 15.01 -6.89
N THR A 66 -9.56 14.28 -7.04
CA THR A 66 -8.71 14.35 -8.25
C THR A 66 -9.21 13.42 -9.37
N HIS A 67 -10.23 12.60 -9.12
CA HIS A 67 -10.78 11.69 -10.12
C HIS A 67 -11.91 12.36 -10.92
N LYS A 68 -11.55 13.25 -11.87
CA LYS A 68 -12.46 13.55 -12.98
C LYS A 68 -12.73 12.25 -13.78
N PRO A 69 -13.97 11.97 -14.19
CA PRO A 69 -14.26 10.83 -15.05
C PRO A 69 -13.65 11.08 -16.43
N LYS A 70 -12.76 10.19 -16.88
CA LYS A 70 -12.30 10.16 -18.27
C LYS A 70 -13.37 9.49 -19.13
N PRO A 71 -13.76 10.07 -20.29
CA PRO A 71 -14.36 9.30 -21.37
C PRO A 71 -13.33 8.31 -21.95
N GLN A 72 -13.84 7.19 -22.44
CA GLN A 72 -13.09 6.18 -23.20
C GLN A 72 -12.81 6.70 -24.62
N GLU A 73 -11.55 6.64 -25.07
CA GLU A 73 -11.11 6.55 -26.48
C GLU A 73 -9.75 5.82 -26.46
N GLU A 74 -9.63 4.58 -26.96
CA GLU A 74 -9.37 4.14 -28.36
C GLU A 74 -7.90 4.38 -28.78
N ASP A 75 -7.20 3.29 -29.08
CA ASP A 75 -5.81 3.26 -29.56
C ASP A 75 -5.74 3.76 -31.02
N ALA A 76 -4.87 4.74 -31.30
CA ALA A 76 -4.42 5.04 -32.67
C ALA A 76 -3.01 5.64 -32.66
N ASP A 77 -2.08 4.83 -33.12
CA ASP A 77 -0.74 5.15 -33.60
C ASP A 77 -0.81 6.10 -34.81
N GLY A 78 -0.11 7.24 -34.71
CA GLY A 78 -0.03 8.25 -35.78
C GLY A 78 0.98 9.34 -35.41
N GLU A 79 2.16 9.25 -36.01
CA GLU A 79 3.24 10.20 -35.94
C GLU A 79 2.95 11.40 -36.86
N THR A 80 2.66 12.58 -36.31
CA THR A 80 2.77 13.86 -37.04
C THR A 80 3.34 14.92 -36.09
N MET A 81 4.45 15.52 -36.52
CA MET A 81 4.96 16.75 -35.93
C MET A 81 3.93 17.86 -36.15
N ASP A 82 3.38 18.41 -35.09
CA ASP A 82 2.77 19.74 -35.14
C ASP A 82 3.44 20.66 -34.12
N VAL A 83 4.02 21.71 -34.68
CA VAL A 83 4.72 22.80 -34.01
C VAL A 83 3.64 23.72 -33.44
N ASP A 84 3.05 23.35 -32.32
CA ASP A 84 2.12 24.23 -31.61
C ASP A 84 2.90 25.23 -30.76
N ARG A 85 3.17 26.35 -31.43
CA ARG A 85 3.20 27.71 -30.90
C ARG A 85 1.93 27.96 -30.06
N ALA A 86 1.90 27.41 -28.86
CA ALA A 86 0.99 27.84 -27.82
C ALA A 86 1.61 29.08 -27.16
N ASP A 87 0.94 30.21 -27.29
CA ASP A 87 1.24 31.45 -26.57
C ASP A 87 1.27 31.15 -25.07
N THR A 88 2.45 30.84 -24.54
CA THR A 88 2.66 30.65 -23.11
C THR A 88 2.58 32.02 -22.46
N GLU A 89 1.52 32.26 -21.69
CA GLU A 89 1.44 33.36 -20.74
C GLU A 89 2.76 33.40 -19.95
N ILE A 90 3.53 34.46 -20.17
CA ILE A 90 4.82 34.68 -19.51
C ILE A 90 4.52 34.88 -18.03
N THR A 91 4.61 33.83 -17.22
CA THR A 91 4.57 33.97 -15.76
C THR A 91 5.92 34.54 -15.34
N PRO A 92 6.01 35.81 -14.92
CA PRO A 92 7.27 36.37 -14.47
C PRO A 92 7.76 35.60 -13.25
N MET A 93 9.07 35.36 -13.15
CA MET A 93 9.65 34.76 -11.95
C MET A 93 9.33 35.60 -10.71
N SER A 94 9.20 34.96 -9.55
CA SER A 94 9.12 35.67 -8.27
C SER A 94 10.31 36.61 -8.14
N SER A 95 10.07 37.88 -7.78
CA SER A 95 11.08 38.93 -7.77
C SER A 95 12.40 38.45 -7.17
N VAL A 96 13.48 38.59 -7.93
CA VAL A 96 14.82 38.26 -7.49
C VAL A 96 15.11 39.18 -6.30
N GLN A 97 15.08 38.61 -5.10
CA GLN A 97 15.47 39.35 -3.90
C GLN A 97 16.95 39.72 -4.08
N GLY A 98 17.26 41.01 -4.13
CA GLY A 98 18.61 41.52 -4.41
C GLY A 98 19.68 40.84 -3.56
N ILE A 99 20.92 40.81 -4.05
CA ILE A 99 22.06 40.04 -3.50
C ILE A 99 22.18 40.13 -1.96
N GLN A 100 21.85 41.29 -1.38
CA GLN A 100 21.86 41.51 0.08
C GLN A 100 20.82 40.68 0.84
N ALA A 101 19.59 40.57 0.32
CA ALA A 101 18.55 39.72 0.88
C ALA A 101 18.89 38.23 0.73
N LEU A 102 19.59 37.85 -0.34
CA LEU A 102 20.10 36.50 -0.51
C LEU A 102 21.19 36.16 0.53
N ARG A 103 22.12 37.10 0.77
CA ARG A 103 23.18 36.97 1.79
C ARG A 103 22.62 36.89 3.20
N SER A 104 21.64 37.73 3.56
CA SER A 104 20.99 37.67 4.87
C SER A 104 20.25 36.36 5.10
N LYS A 105 19.57 35.84 4.06
CA LYS A 105 18.91 34.53 4.08
C LYS A 105 19.92 33.39 4.19
N LEU A 106 21.06 33.48 3.52
CA LEU A 106 22.17 32.52 3.67
C LEU A 106 22.70 32.52 5.10
N HIS A 107 22.94 33.70 5.69
CA HIS A 107 23.43 33.82 7.07
C HIS A 107 22.42 33.25 8.07
N ALA A 108 21.13 33.57 7.93
CA ALA A 108 20.05 32.99 8.74
C ALA A 108 19.98 31.46 8.61
N ARG A 109 20.20 30.93 7.39
CA ARG A 109 20.26 29.49 7.12
C ARG A 109 21.48 28.83 7.76
N MET A 110 22.63 29.48 7.72
CA MET A 110 23.87 29.03 8.36
C MET A 110 23.71 29.00 9.88
N ASP A 111 23.08 30.00 10.47
CA ASP A 111 22.77 30.04 11.91
C ASP A 111 21.77 28.95 12.30
N GLN A 112 20.77 28.70 11.47
CA GLN A 112 19.85 27.57 11.66
C GLN A 112 20.59 26.23 11.61
N LEU A 113 21.53 26.04 10.69
CA LEU A 113 22.34 24.81 10.62
C LEU A 113 23.29 24.68 11.82
N ARG A 114 23.89 25.78 12.29
CA ARG A 114 24.75 25.80 13.49
C ARG A 114 23.93 25.45 14.74
N ARG A 115 22.73 26.01 14.90
CA ARG A 115 21.80 25.68 15.99
C ARG A 115 21.34 24.22 15.93
N ASN A 116 21.05 23.70 14.74
CA ASN A 116 20.69 22.30 14.55
C ASN A 116 21.87 21.33 14.80
N ARG A 117 23.12 21.80 14.65
CA ARG A 117 24.33 21.01 14.98
C ARG A 117 24.60 20.96 16.48
N VAL A 118 24.28 22.04 17.21
CA VAL A 118 24.47 22.14 18.67
C VAL A 118 23.29 21.55 19.46
N GLY A 119 22.11 21.38 18.85
CA GLY A 119 20.90 20.90 19.53
C GLY A 119 20.44 19.46 19.21
N SER A 120 21.22 18.64 18.49
CA SER A 120 20.77 17.32 18.04
C SER A 120 21.90 16.31 17.86
N GLN A 121 22.82 16.23 18.82
CA GLN A 121 23.66 15.05 18.99
C GLN A 121 23.70 14.71 20.49
N PRO A 122 23.30 13.51 20.91
CA PRO A 122 23.72 13.00 22.21
C PRO A 122 25.23 12.78 22.12
N GLU A 123 25.98 13.51 22.95
CA GLU A 123 27.44 13.53 22.94
C GLU A 123 28.04 12.16 23.31
N THR A 124 27.23 11.24 23.83
CA THR A 124 27.65 9.88 24.14
C THR A 124 26.71 8.82 23.54
N LYS A 125 27.31 7.72 23.05
CA LYS A 125 26.59 6.56 22.46
C LYS A 125 25.55 5.97 23.42
N ASP A 126 25.76 6.11 24.72
CA ASP A 126 24.85 5.62 25.76
C ASP A 126 23.60 6.51 25.90
N GLU A 127 23.73 7.83 25.78
CA GLU A 127 22.56 8.74 25.74
C GLU A 127 21.68 8.51 24.52
N LEU A 128 22.26 8.23 23.34
CA LEU A 128 21.50 7.87 22.13
C LEU A 128 20.70 6.57 22.32
N LEU A 129 21.31 5.58 23.00
CA LEU A 129 20.66 4.31 23.31
C LEU A 129 19.56 4.47 24.34
N GLU A 130 19.76 5.35 25.32
CA GLU A 130 18.81 5.63 26.39
C GLU A 130 17.62 6.46 25.90
N GLU A 131 17.85 7.41 25.01
CA GLU A 131 16.79 8.16 24.33
C GLU A 131 15.98 7.24 23.40
N ARG A 132 16.64 6.33 22.67
CA ARG A 132 15.96 5.31 21.86
C ARG A 132 15.14 4.35 22.74
N ARG A 133 15.62 3.99 23.93
CA ARG A 133 14.87 3.19 24.91
C ARG A 133 13.67 3.95 25.47
N LYS A 134 13.83 5.24 25.82
CA LYS A 134 12.74 6.12 26.28
C LYS A 134 11.66 6.27 25.21
N GLN A 135 12.03 6.58 23.96
CA GLN A 135 11.09 6.67 22.83
C GLN A 135 10.33 5.37 22.58
N ARG A 136 11.01 4.22 22.68
CA ARG A 136 10.36 2.89 22.57
C ARG A 136 9.43 2.60 23.75
N GLY A 137 9.77 3.05 24.96
CA GLY A 137 8.93 3.00 26.15
C GLY A 137 7.65 3.82 25.98
N LEU A 138 7.79 5.09 25.59
CA LEU A 138 6.69 6.01 25.33
C LEU A 138 5.75 5.49 24.23
N MET A 139 6.28 4.92 23.14
CA MET A 139 5.46 4.27 22.10
C MET A 139 4.65 3.08 22.63
N ARG A 140 5.25 2.26 23.51
CA ARG A 140 4.55 1.11 24.10
C ARG A 140 3.46 1.58 25.07
N ASP A 141 3.72 2.62 25.83
CA ASP A 141 2.77 3.18 26.79
C ASP A 141 1.65 3.94 26.09
N ARG A 142 1.92 4.64 24.99
CA ARG A 142 0.91 5.23 24.11
C ARG A 142 -0.01 4.16 23.53
N ARG A 143 0.56 3.07 22.98
CA ARG A 143 -0.23 1.95 22.46
C ARG A 143 -1.11 1.31 23.54
N ARG A 144 -0.60 1.18 24.77
CA ARG A 144 -1.36 0.66 25.92
C ARG A 144 -2.50 1.60 26.31
N LYS A 145 -2.25 2.91 26.37
CA LYS A 145 -3.26 3.94 26.64
C LYS A 145 -4.36 3.92 25.57
N GLU A 146 -4.00 3.92 24.29
CA GLU A 146 -4.95 3.86 23.16
C GLU A 146 -5.79 2.58 23.19
N THR A 147 -5.20 1.41 23.49
CA THR A 147 -5.97 0.17 23.64
C THR A 147 -6.89 0.20 24.86
N LYS A 148 -6.47 0.80 25.97
CA LYS A 148 -7.27 0.91 27.19
C LYS A 148 -8.45 1.86 26.99
N GLU A 149 -8.25 2.97 26.27
CA GLU A 149 -9.34 3.88 25.91
C GLU A 149 -10.31 3.27 24.90
N LYS A 150 -9.82 2.54 23.88
CA LYS A 150 -10.71 1.82 22.95
C LYS A 150 -11.60 0.80 23.66
N ILE A 151 -11.04 0.03 24.59
CA ILE A 151 -11.81 -0.93 25.40
C ILE A 151 -12.83 -0.22 26.28
N ARG A 152 -12.47 0.94 26.85
CA ARG A 152 -13.40 1.75 27.66
C ARG A 152 -14.54 2.30 26.82
N LEU A 153 -14.26 2.86 25.64
CA LEU A 153 -15.27 3.36 24.70
C LEU A 153 -16.19 2.25 24.19
N GLU A 154 -15.64 1.06 23.89
CA GLU A 154 -16.46 -0.09 23.45
C GLU A 154 -17.38 -0.59 24.57
N LYS A 155 -16.90 -0.61 25.81
CA LYS A 155 -17.74 -0.97 26.98
C LYS A 155 -18.84 0.05 27.21
N GLU A 156 -18.54 1.35 27.16
CA GLU A 156 -19.54 2.41 27.31
C GLU A 156 -20.57 2.39 26.15
N ALA A 157 -20.14 2.07 24.93
CA ALA A 157 -21.03 1.92 23.79
C ALA A 157 -21.93 0.68 23.90
N LYS A 158 -21.44 -0.43 24.47
CA LYS A 158 -22.25 -1.62 24.75
C LYS A 158 -23.27 -1.37 25.87
N GLU A 159 -22.85 -0.74 26.95
CA GLU A 159 -23.74 -0.36 28.06
C GLU A 159 -24.88 0.56 27.61
N LYS A 160 -24.62 1.50 26.70
CA LYS A 160 -25.66 2.34 26.07
C LYS A 160 -26.56 1.58 25.09
N LYS A 161 -26.08 0.49 24.50
CA LYS A 161 -26.85 -0.33 23.55
C LYS A 161 -27.75 -1.34 24.27
N ASP A 162 -27.28 -1.88 25.39
CA ASP A 162 -28.04 -2.82 26.22
C ASP A 162 -29.13 -2.12 27.07
N GLY A 163 -29.03 -0.80 27.28
CA GLY A 163 -30.06 0.02 27.93
C GLY A 163 -31.24 0.46 27.04
N LYS A 164 -31.24 0.13 25.74
CA LYS A 164 -32.30 0.53 24.79
C LYS A 164 -32.73 -0.65 23.91
N GLY A 165 -33.29 -1.68 24.53
CA GLY A 165 -33.69 -2.90 23.85
C GLY A 165 -34.83 -3.66 24.51
N ASP A 166 -36.00 -3.05 24.67
CA ASP A 166 -37.26 -3.80 24.80
C ASP A 166 -38.37 -3.12 24.00
N LYS A 167 -38.64 -3.63 22.78
CA LYS A 167 -39.97 -4.04 22.32
C LYS A 167 -40.00 -4.44 20.84
N LYS A 168 -40.64 -5.60 20.66
CA LYS A 168 -41.38 -6.10 19.49
C LYS A 168 -40.57 -6.69 18.33
N GLY A 169 -40.51 -8.03 18.34
CA GLY A 169 -40.35 -8.81 17.13
C GLY A 169 -41.60 -8.80 16.26
N THR A 170 -41.45 -9.24 15.01
CA THR A 170 -42.39 -10.08 14.27
C THR A 170 -41.67 -10.57 13.02
N GLN A 171 -41.80 -11.86 12.75
CA GLN A 171 -41.30 -12.55 11.56
C GLN A 171 -42.04 -12.09 10.30
N HIS A 172 -41.35 -11.93 9.16
CA HIS A 172 -41.86 -12.47 7.90
C HIS A 172 -40.83 -12.57 6.78
N LYS A 173 -41.19 -13.46 5.85
CA LYS A 173 -40.43 -14.09 4.77
C LYS A 173 -39.91 -13.14 3.70
N VAL A 174 -38.86 -13.65 3.05
CA VAL A 174 -38.33 -13.28 1.75
C VAL A 174 -39.39 -13.44 0.65
N SER A 175 -39.68 -12.37 -0.08
CA SER A 175 -40.28 -12.40 -1.43
C SER A 175 -39.75 -11.23 -2.25
N ALA A 176 -39.28 -11.54 -3.46
CA ALA A 176 -38.68 -10.60 -4.42
C ALA A 176 -39.66 -9.49 -4.88
N PRO A 177 -39.17 -8.31 -5.31
CA PRO A 177 -40.04 -7.25 -5.82
C PRO A 177 -40.53 -7.55 -7.25
N PRO A 178 -41.81 -7.26 -7.57
CA PRO A 178 -42.32 -7.35 -8.94
C PRO A 178 -41.82 -6.19 -9.81
N LYS A 179 -41.64 -6.49 -11.09
CA LYS A 179 -41.31 -5.54 -12.16
C LYS A 179 -42.54 -4.66 -12.45
N ASN A 180 -42.42 -3.36 -12.26
CA ASN A 180 -43.42 -2.41 -12.71
C ASN A 180 -43.16 -2.09 -14.20
N GLN A 181 -43.96 -2.63 -15.10
CA GLN A 181 -44.07 -2.12 -16.48
C GLN A 181 -45.06 -0.94 -16.45
N LEU A 182 -44.55 0.24 -16.77
CA LEU A 182 -45.35 1.42 -17.05
C LEU A 182 -45.86 1.31 -18.49
N LEU A 183 -47.14 0.99 -18.64
CA LEU A 183 -47.83 0.92 -19.93
C LEU A 183 -48.38 2.32 -20.25
N VAL A 184 -47.59 3.13 -20.96
CA VAL A 184 -48.06 4.37 -21.60
C VAL A 184 -48.16 4.11 -23.10
N PRO A 185 -49.34 4.23 -23.72
CA PRO A 185 -49.49 4.12 -25.17
C PRO A 185 -49.04 5.41 -25.89
N GLU A 186 -48.47 5.17 -27.07
CA GLU A 186 -47.83 6.00 -28.10
C GLU A 186 -48.29 7.48 -28.29
N PRO A 187 -47.46 8.30 -28.99
CA PRO A 187 -47.75 8.47 -30.41
C PRO A 187 -46.57 8.18 -31.34
N VAL A 188 -46.89 7.50 -32.45
CA VAL A 188 -46.05 7.27 -33.62
C VAL A 188 -45.59 8.59 -34.25
N THR A 189 -44.29 8.86 -34.22
CA THR A 189 -43.68 9.81 -35.16
C THR A 189 -42.73 9.04 -36.08
N ALA A 190 -43.09 9.07 -37.36
CA ALA A 190 -42.33 8.50 -38.46
C ALA A 190 -41.04 9.32 -38.65
N VAL A 191 -39.97 8.87 -38.01
CA VAL A 191 -38.60 9.19 -38.43
C VAL A 191 -37.84 7.88 -38.59
N THR A 192 -37.17 7.77 -39.73
CA THR A 192 -36.44 6.59 -40.20
C THR A 192 -35.35 6.17 -39.22
N ASN A 193 -35.70 5.29 -38.28
CA ASN A 193 -34.73 4.57 -37.47
C ASN A 193 -34.02 3.56 -38.38
N VAL A 194 -32.85 3.93 -38.89
CA VAL A 194 -31.86 2.97 -39.40
C VAL A 194 -31.42 2.14 -38.19
N SER A 195 -32.18 1.10 -37.92
CA SER A 195 -31.84 0.09 -36.94
C SER A 195 -30.70 -0.72 -37.55
N PHE A 196 -29.46 -0.46 -37.11
CA PHE A 196 -28.38 -1.39 -37.36
C PHE A 196 -28.84 -2.73 -36.81
N SER A 197 -29.10 -3.68 -37.72
CA SER A 197 -29.33 -5.07 -37.37
C SER A 197 -28.08 -5.50 -36.61
N ALA A 198 -28.20 -5.57 -35.27
CA ALA A 198 -27.23 -6.26 -34.47
C ALA A 198 -27.18 -7.67 -35.06
N VAL A 199 -26.06 -8.00 -35.69
CA VAL A 199 -25.68 -9.37 -36.05
C VAL A 199 -25.51 -10.10 -34.72
N ALA A 200 -26.63 -10.40 -34.07
CA ALA A 200 -26.74 -11.39 -33.04
C ALA A 200 -26.74 -12.72 -33.79
N GLY A 201 -25.54 -13.25 -34.05
CA GLY A 201 -25.38 -14.57 -34.63
C GLY A 201 -26.18 -15.58 -33.79
N PRO A 202 -26.95 -16.50 -34.41
CA PRO A 202 -27.89 -17.39 -33.73
C PRO A 202 -27.25 -18.43 -32.76
N SER A 203 -25.97 -18.29 -32.38
CA SER A 203 -25.18 -19.25 -31.58
C SER A 203 -24.77 -18.74 -30.17
N SER A 204 -25.00 -17.45 -29.88
CA SER A 204 -24.16 -16.57 -29.06
C SER A 204 -24.33 -16.61 -27.51
N SER A 205 -24.47 -17.76 -26.84
CA SER A 205 -24.32 -17.72 -25.37
C SER A 205 -23.98 -19.02 -24.67
N LYS A 206 -24.32 -20.17 -25.27
CA LYS A 206 -23.99 -21.48 -24.70
C LYS A 206 -22.64 -21.99 -25.19
N LYS A 207 -22.26 -21.69 -26.43
CA LYS A 207 -21.00 -22.16 -27.02
C LYS A 207 -19.80 -21.45 -26.41
N SER A 208 -19.89 -20.14 -26.22
CA SER A 208 -18.85 -19.29 -25.64
C SER A 208 -18.48 -19.65 -24.20
N LYS A 209 -19.46 -20.06 -23.38
CA LYS A 209 -19.23 -20.53 -22.00
C LYS A 209 -18.41 -21.81 -21.94
N ASN A 210 -18.49 -22.67 -22.95
CA ASN A 210 -17.73 -23.92 -23.00
C ASN A 210 -16.24 -23.69 -23.29
N LEU A 211 -15.90 -22.57 -23.93
CA LEU A 211 -14.51 -22.16 -24.19
C LEU A 211 -13.89 -21.41 -22.99
N ALA A 212 -14.65 -21.18 -21.91
CA ALA A 212 -14.10 -20.57 -20.70
C ALA A 212 -13.20 -21.57 -19.96
N THR A 213 -11.93 -21.23 -19.79
CA THR A 213 -10.98 -22.07 -19.05
C THR A 213 -11.22 -22.04 -17.54
N ALA A 214 -10.82 -23.12 -16.87
CA ALA A 214 -10.90 -23.22 -15.43
C ALA A 214 -10.20 -22.03 -14.72
N SER A 215 -10.82 -21.50 -13.67
CA SER A 215 -10.26 -20.40 -12.86
C SER A 215 -8.91 -20.74 -12.20
N ASN A 216 -8.64 -22.03 -11.98
CA ASN A 216 -7.38 -22.48 -11.43
C ASN A 216 -6.31 -22.65 -12.53
N PRO A 217 -5.17 -21.93 -12.45
CA PRO A 217 -4.18 -21.91 -13.54
C PRO A 217 -3.51 -23.26 -13.79
N SER A 218 -3.39 -24.11 -12.76
CA SER A 218 -2.85 -25.46 -12.90
C SER A 218 -3.83 -26.41 -13.61
N LEU A 219 -5.13 -26.27 -13.32
CA LEU A 219 -6.17 -27.06 -13.99
C LEU A 219 -6.30 -26.62 -15.45
N ALA A 220 -6.28 -25.31 -15.71
CA ALA A 220 -6.27 -24.78 -17.07
C ALA A 220 -5.04 -25.25 -17.87
N LEU A 221 -3.86 -25.35 -17.25
CA LEU A 221 -2.67 -25.91 -17.90
C LEU A 221 -2.87 -27.39 -18.26
N GLY A 222 -3.44 -28.18 -17.35
CA GLY A 222 -3.80 -29.58 -17.61
C GLY A 222 -4.83 -29.74 -18.73
N GLN A 223 -5.86 -28.89 -18.74
CA GLN A 223 -6.87 -28.85 -19.82
C GLN A 223 -6.24 -28.54 -21.16
N LEU A 224 -5.33 -27.57 -21.22
CA LEU A 224 -4.61 -27.18 -22.43
C LEU A 224 -3.69 -28.32 -22.92
N ALA A 225 -2.99 -29.00 -22.02
CA ALA A 225 -2.15 -30.15 -22.36
C ALA A 225 -2.99 -31.31 -22.93
N ALA A 226 -4.09 -31.67 -22.26
CA ALA A 226 -5.01 -32.71 -22.73
C ALA A 226 -5.65 -32.34 -24.09
N HIS A 227 -5.92 -31.06 -24.31
CA HIS A 227 -6.42 -30.56 -25.57
C HIS A 227 -5.39 -30.69 -26.71
N LYS A 228 -4.12 -30.33 -26.44
CA LYS A 228 -3.01 -30.53 -27.39
C LYS A 228 -2.79 -32.01 -27.73
N GLU A 229 -2.90 -32.87 -26.72
CA GLU A 229 -2.79 -34.33 -26.91
C GLU A 229 -3.93 -34.87 -27.79
N LYS A 230 -5.17 -34.42 -27.57
CA LYS A 230 -6.31 -34.77 -28.42
C LYS A 230 -6.14 -34.32 -29.87
N LEU A 231 -5.61 -33.11 -30.10
CA LEU A 231 -5.30 -32.63 -31.45
C LEU A 231 -4.15 -33.42 -32.09
N ALA A 232 -3.16 -33.85 -31.31
CA ALA A 232 -2.05 -34.65 -31.80
C ALA A 232 -2.45 -36.11 -32.13
N ALA A 233 -3.49 -36.64 -31.50
CA ALA A 233 -4.02 -37.98 -31.76
C ALA A 233 -4.91 -38.06 -33.02
N LEU A 234 -5.35 -36.93 -33.58
CA LEU A 234 -6.17 -36.87 -34.79
C LEU A 234 -5.28 -36.93 -36.06
N PRO A 235 -5.75 -37.54 -37.16
CA PRO A 235 -5.03 -37.51 -38.44
C PRO A 235 -4.90 -36.08 -38.98
N ASP A 236 -3.84 -35.81 -39.74
CA ASP A 236 -3.42 -34.45 -40.12
C ASP A 236 -4.50 -33.62 -40.82
N GLU A 237 -5.35 -34.24 -41.64
CA GLU A 237 -6.47 -33.55 -42.30
C GLU A 237 -7.53 -33.07 -41.30
N LYS A 238 -7.92 -33.94 -40.35
CA LYS A 238 -8.88 -33.60 -39.29
C LYS A 238 -8.27 -32.64 -38.28
N ARG A 239 -6.96 -32.71 -38.07
CA ARG A 239 -6.24 -31.79 -37.21
C ARG A 239 -6.28 -30.37 -37.77
N LYS A 240 -6.00 -30.17 -39.07
CA LYS A 240 -6.09 -28.85 -39.71
C LYS A 240 -7.52 -28.29 -39.65
N ALA A 241 -8.53 -29.11 -39.97
CA ALA A 241 -9.93 -28.71 -39.87
C ALA A 241 -10.34 -28.35 -38.43
N ALA A 242 -9.88 -29.10 -37.42
CA ALA A 242 -10.13 -28.81 -36.02
C ALA A 242 -9.41 -27.54 -35.54
N GLU A 243 -8.15 -27.33 -35.95
CA GLU A 243 -7.39 -26.12 -35.62
C GLU A 243 -8.02 -24.86 -36.25
N GLU A 244 -8.51 -24.96 -37.49
CA GLU A 244 -9.25 -23.88 -38.16
C GLU A 244 -10.58 -23.60 -37.47
N HIS A 245 -11.38 -24.64 -37.20
CA HIS A 245 -12.65 -24.50 -36.48
C HIS A 245 -12.46 -23.85 -35.11
N GLU A 246 -11.49 -24.33 -34.32
CA GLU A 246 -11.17 -23.75 -33.02
C GLU A 246 -10.68 -22.31 -33.11
N LYS A 247 -9.93 -21.96 -34.16
CA LYS A 247 -9.46 -20.60 -34.37
C LYS A 247 -10.65 -19.65 -34.55
N TRP A 248 -11.65 -20.07 -35.32
CA TRP A 248 -12.89 -19.31 -35.51
C TRP A 248 -13.76 -19.29 -34.26
N GLU A 249 -13.95 -20.42 -33.56
CA GLU A 249 -14.71 -20.44 -32.30
C GLU A 249 -14.05 -19.58 -31.22
N LYS A 250 -12.72 -19.57 -31.12
CA LYS A 250 -11.97 -18.71 -30.20
C LYS A 250 -12.05 -17.24 -30.61
N ALA A 251 -12.16 -16.92 -31.90
CA ALA A 251 -12.37 -15.56 -32.37
C ALA A 251 -13.80 -15.09 -32.04
N GLU A 252 -14.81 -15.90 -32.34
CA GLU A 252 -16.22 -15.65 -32.01
C GLU A 252 -16.40 -15.46 -30.49
N ALA A 253 -15.82 -16.33 -29.67
CA ALA A 253 -15.88 -16.22 -28.21
C ALA A 253 -15.22 -14.93 -27.70
N ARG A 254 -14.14 -14.46 -28.34
CA ARG A 254 -13.51 -13.17 -27.99
C ARG A 254 -14.39 -11.99 -28.41
N MET A 255 -15.03 -12.07 -29.57
CA MET A 255 -16.00 -11.07 -30.04
C MET A 255 -17.25 -11.00 -29.14
N GLU A 256 -17.70 -12.14 -28.63
CA GLU A 256 -18.77 -12.22 -27.62
C GLU A 256 -18.33 -11.68 -26.24
N GLY A 257 -17.03 -11.45 -26.03
CA GLY A 257 -16.48 -10.91 -24.79
C GLY A 257 -16.05 -11.98 -23.76
N VAL A 258 -16.02 -13.25 -24.13
CA VAL A 258 -15.51 -14.33 -23.27
C VAL A 258 -13.99 -14.30 -23.22
N LYS A 259 -13.45 -14.25 -21.99
CA LYS A 259 -12.01 -14.24 -21.73
C LYS A 259 -11.40 -15.63 -21.87
N VAL A 260 -10.90 -15.95 -23.06
CA VAL A 260 -10.14 -17.16 -23.35
C VAL A 260 -8.73 -17.07 -22.74
N LYS A 261 -8.36 -17.98 -21.83
CA LYS A 261 -7.05 -17.96 -21.12
C LYS A 261 -6.22 -19.20 -21.44
N ASP A 262 -5.80 -19.32 -22.69
CA ASP A 262 -5.11 -20.51 -23.23
C ASP A 262 -3.59 -20.30 -23.38
N ASP A 263 -3.03 -19.21 -22.85
CA ASP A 263 -1.60 -18.92 -22.98
C ASP A 263 -0.78 -19.79 -22.01
N GLU A 264 -0.14 -20.85 -22.51
CA GLU A 264 0.65 -21.79 -21.70
C GLU A 264 1.71 -21.10 -20.83
N ALA A 265 2.43 -20.11 -21.40
CA ALA A 265 3.44 -19.35 -20.68
C ALA A 265 2.83 -18.50 -19.55
N ARG A 266 1.65 -17.92 -19.76
CA ARG A 266 0.96 -17.12 -18.72
C ARG A 266 0.36 -18.03 -17.65
N LEU A 267 -0.20 -19.18 -18.03
CA LEU A 267 -0.71 -20.19 -17.09
C LEU A 267 0.40 -20.76 -16.21
N LYS A 268 1.57 -21.10 -16.78
CA LYS A 268 2.77 -21.50 -16.03
C LYS A 268 3.22 -20.41 -15.05
N LYS A 269 3.27 -19.15 -15.48
CA LYS A 269 3.60 -18.01 -14.60
C LYS A 269 2.57 -17.82 -13.48
N ALA A 270 1.28 -17.94 -13.79
CA ALA A 270 0.20 -17.81 -12.81
C ALA A 270 0.23 -18.95 -11.78
N ALA A 271 0.47 -20.19 -12.22
CA ALA A 271 0.66 -21.34 -11.34
C ALA A 271 1.85 -21.13 -10.40
N LYS A 272 3.01 -20.73 -10.92
CA LYS A 272 4.21 -20.39 -10.12
C LYS A 272 3.96 -19.26 -9.13
N LYS A 273 3.19 -18.23 -9.50
CA LYS A 273 2.82 -17.13 -8.58
C LYS A 273 1.96 -17.65 -7.41
N LYS A 274 0.92 -18.45 -7.69
CA LYS A 274 0.08 -19.05 -6.65
C LYS A 274 0.88 -19.97 -5.72
N GLU A 275 1.82 -20.74 -6.27
CA GLU A 275 2.69 -21.60 -5.46
C GLU A 275 3.61 -20.78 -4.53
N LYS A 276 4.27 -19.73 -5.05
CA LYS A 276 5.09 -18.83 -4.23
C LYS A 276 4.29 -18.13 -3.14
N GLU A 277 3.05 -17.76 -3.41
CA GLU A 277 2.15 -17.19 -2.41
C GLU A 277 1.83 -18.19 -1.29
N LYS A 278 1.52 -19.44 -1.64
CA LYS A 278 1.33 -20.53 -0.67
C LYS A 278 2.58 -20.77 0.16
N GLN A 279 3.77 -20.82 -0.46
CA GLN A 279 5.04 -20.96 0.26
C GLN A 279 5.29 -19.80 1.23
N LYS A 280 5.02 -18.54 0.82
CA LYS A 280 5.13 -17.38 1.71
C LYS A 280 4.15 -17.47 2.88
N SER A 281 2.91 -17.87 2.60
CA SER A 281 1.89 -18.08 3.64
C SER A 281 2.34 -19.16 4.63
N GLN A 282 2.79 -20.31 4.12
CA GLN A 282 3.32 -21.42 4.92
C GLN A 282 4.46 -20.97 5.82
N LYS A 283 5.48 -20.27 5.28
CA LYS A 283 6.60 -19.72 6.07
C LYS A 283 6.11 -18.79 7.18
N ARG A 284 5.19 -17.87 6.87
CA ARG A 284 4.59 -16.96 7.87
C ARG A 284 3.78 -17.69 8.94
N TRP A 285 3.14 -18.80 8.61
CA TRP A 285 2.45 -19.64 9.58
C TRP A 285 3.42 -20.38 10.50
N HIS A 286 4.51 -20.93 9.95
CA HIS A 286 5.58 -21.55 10.75
C HIS A 286 6.25 -20.55 11.68
N GLU A 287 6.64 -19.37 11.18
CA GLU A 287 7.24 -18.30 11.98
C GLU A 287 6.30 -17.87 13.12
N ARG A 288 4.99 -17.75 12.85
CA ARG A 288 4.01 -17.45 13.91
C ARG A 288 3.91 -18.55 14.96
N LYS A 289 3.93 -19.82 14.55
CA LYS A 289 3.91 -20.96 15.47
C LYS A 289 5.19 -21.03 16.31
N GLU A 290 6.34 -20.75 15.71
CA GLU A 290 7.62 -20.70 16.41
C GLU A 290 7.64 -19.54 17.41
N GLN A 291 7.15 -18.36 17.01
CA GLN A 291 7.07 -17.20 17.88
C GLN A 291 6.14 -17.45 19.09
N THR A 292 5.00 -18.12 18.90
CA THR A 292 4.12 -18.47 20.01
C THR A 292 4.75 -19.52 20.91
N ALA A 293 5.39 -20.55 20.35
CA ALA A 293 6.12 -21.56 21.11
C ALA A 293 7.27 -20.94 21.92
N ALA A 294 8.08 -20.06 21.31
CA ALA A 294 9.16 -19.34 21.97
C ALA A 294 8.64 -18.42 23.10
N SER A 295 7.51 -17.74 22.89
CA SER A 295 6.86 -16.92 23.92
C SER A 295 6.37 -17.77 25.10
N LEU A 296 5.76 -18.93 24.82
CA LEU A 296 5.34 -19.88 25.85
C LEU A 296 6.55 -20.45 26.61
N ALA A 297 7.58 -20.89 25.91
CA ALA A 297 8.82 -21.40 26.50
C ALA A 297 9.52 -20.33 27.34
N ALA A 298 9.58 -19.08 26.89
CA ALA A 298 10.14 -17.98 27.66
C ALA A 298 9.35 -17.70 28.95
N ARG A 299 8.01 -17.80 28.91
CA ARG A 299 7.17 -17.70 30.13
C ARG A 299 7.39 -18.86 31.08
N GLN A 300 7.50 -20.08 30.55
CA GLN A 300 7.80 -21.26 31.34
C GLN A 300 9.18 -21.16 31.99
N LYS A 301 10.23 -20.79 31.23
CA LYS A 301 11.59 -20.52 31.75
C LYS A 301 11.57 -19.47 32.87
N LYS A 302 10.91 -18.33 32.67
CA LYS A 302 10.77 -17.33 33.75
C LYS A 302 10.10 -17.89 35.00
N ARG A 303 9.10 -18.77 34.85
CA ARG A 303 8.45 -19.41 35.99
C ARG A 303 9.38 -20.41 36.68
N THR A 304 10.12 -21.24 35.93
CA THR A 304 11.08 -22.19 36.50
C THR A 304 12.20 -21.46 37.22
N ASP A 305 12.74 -20.39 36.64
CA ASP A 305 13.82 -19.60 37.22
C ASP A 305 13.34 -18.90 38.51
N ASN A 306 12.12 -18.34 38.51
CA ASN A 306 11.53 -17.76 39.72
C ASN A 306 11.28 -18.80 40.82
N ILE A 307 10.87 -20.02 40.47
CA ILE A 307 10.69 -21.12 41.41
C ILE A 307 12.05 -21.57 41.97
N ALA A 308 13.06 -21.74 41.11
CA ALA A 308 14.42 -22.09 41.49
C ALA A 308 15.03 -21.04 42.42
N MET A 309 14.95 -19.75 42.05
CA MET A 309 15.38 -18.64 42.92
C MET A 309 14.64 -18.65 44.27
N LYS A 310 13.35 -18.97 44.30
CA LYS A 310 12.60 -19.10 45.56
C LYS A 310 13.06 -20.31 46.38
N ALA A 311 13.38 -21.44 45.73
CA ALA A 311 13.91 -22.64 46.39
C ALA A 311 15.30 -22.39 46.98
N GLU A 312 16.22 -21.79 46.23
CA GLU A 312 17.54 -21.38 46.70
C GLU A 312 17.45 -20.40 47.88
N ARG A 313 16.56 -19.39 47.77
CA ARG A 313 16.30 -18.45 48.88
C ARG A 313 15.68 -19.12 50.12
N ARG A 314 15.05 -20.29 49.99
CA ARG A 314 14.56 -21.09 51.14
C ARG A 314 15.67 -21.98 51.70
N LYS A 315 16.56 -22.51 50.86
CA LYS A 315 17.69 -23.35 51.26
C LYS A 315 18.80 -22.55 51.97
N GLY A 316 19.00 -21.29 51.59
CA GLY A 316 19.84 -20.33 52.32
C GLY A 316 19.19 -19.69 53.56
N LYS A 317 18.02 -20.17 53.99
CA LYS A 317 17.32 -19.74 55.22
C LYS A 317 17.24 -20.85 56.26
N SER A 318 18.26 -21.70 56.34
CA SER A 318 18.81 -22.05 57.66
C SER A 318 19.28 -20.72 58.26
N ARG A 319 18.40 -20.09 59.05
CA ARG A 319 18.61 -18.78 59.68
C ARG A 319 20.02 -18.72 60.30
N PRO A 320 20.93 -17.86 59.82
CA PRO A 320 22.13 -17.52 60.56
C PRO A 320 21.64 -16.84 61.85
N GLY A 321 21.69 -17.54 62.98
CA GLY A 321 21.19 -17.06 64.26
C GLY A 321 19.82 -17.61 64.71
N PHE A 322 19.29 -18.70 64.16
CA PHE A 322 18.27 -19.50 64.88
C PHE A 322 18.93 -20.47 65.85
N GLU A 323 19.65 -19.92 66.82
CA GLU A 323 19.95 -20.55 68.10
C GLU A 323 18.86 -20.18 69.12
N GLY A 324 17.60 -20.18 68.68
CA GLY A 324 16.47 -19.66 69.43
C GLY A 324 15.43 -20.71 69.74
N LYS A 325 15.63 -21.42 70.86
CA LYS A 325 14.58 -21.97 71.74
C LYS A 325 13.66 -23.04 71.12
N SER A 326 14.02 -24.30 71.34
CA SER A 326 13.08 -25.41 71.49
C SER A 326 12.21 -25.19 72.74
N PHE A 327 11.20 -24.30 72.66
CA PHE A 327 10.13 -24.25 73.64
C PHE A 327 8.91 -24.99 73.09
N GLY A 328 8.55 -26.09 73.75
CA GLY A 328 7.30 -26.80 73.50
C GLY A 328 7.48 -28.20 72.94
N GLY A 329 7.72 -29.17 73.83
CA GLY A 329 7.69 -30.57 73.44
C GLY A 329 8.22 -31.55 74.48
N LYS A 330 8.07 -31.26 75.78
CA LYS A 330 8.30 -32.25 76.84
C LYS A 330 7.18 -33.30 76.74
N GLY A 331 7.36 -34.25 75.82
CA GLY A 331 6.57 -35.46 75.75
C GLY A 331 6.72 -36.20 77.06
N LYS A 332 5.70 -36.11 77.93
CA LYS A 332 5.55 -37.02 79.07
C LYS A 332 5.48 -38.44 78.51
N SER A 333 6.58 -39.16 78.67
CA SER A 333 6.61 -40.61 78.63
C SER A 333 5.58 -41.15 79.61
N LYS A 334 4.66 -41.97 79.11
CA LYS A 334 3.77 -42.79 79.92
C LYS A 334 4.55 -44.09 80.19
N PRO A 335 4.98 -44.42 81.42
CA PRO A 335 5.60 -45.71 81.67
C PRO A 335 4.52 -46.79 81.64
N LYS A 336 4.73 -47.82 80.81
CA LYS A 336 4.02 -49.09 80.90
C LYS A 336 4.82 -50.05 81.79
N ASN A 337 4.06 -50.76 82.63
CA ASN A 337 4.34 -52.02 83.33
C ASN A 337 5.26 -52.01 84.56
N LYS A 338 4.68 -52.32 85.72
CA LYS A 338 4.63 -53.71 86.22
C LYS A 338 3.40 -53.94 87.08
#